data_AF-A0AAC9Z4D0-F1
#
_entry.id   AF-A0AAC9Z4D0-F1
#
_cell.length_a   1.000
_cell.length_b   1.000
_cell.length_c   1.000
_cell.angle_alpha   90.00
_cell.angle_beta   90.00
_cell.angle_gamma   90.00
#
_symmetry.space_group_name_H-M   'P 1'
#
loop_
_entity.id
_entity.type
_entity.pdbx_description
1 polymer ?
#
loop_
_entity_poly.entity_id
_entity_poly.type
_entity_poly.pdbx_seq_one_letter_code
_entity_poly.pdbx_strand_id
1 'polypeptide(L)'
;MWKNDRKNIGKQGSEEGTIISDLEHSNGARITIEKDGLTAPFSVTLGVYGEFMHTDFFSTQSEAESYQQFVMREIEKLFAILSEENPDRGAEYQKIIKNITQ
;
A
#
# COMPACT_ATOMS: atom_id res chain seq x y z
N MET A 1 10.95 -5.70 1.13
CA MET A 1 10.12 -6.77 1.70
C MET A 1 8.85 -6.19 2.34
N TRP A 2 7.70 -6.78 2.03
CA TRP A 2 6.40 -6.47 2.65
C TRP A 2 6.28 -7.00 4.08
N LYS A 3 5.62 -6.23 4.96
CA LYS A 3 5.31 -6.59 6.34
C LYS A 3 3.88 -6.16 6.68
N ASN A 4 3.20 -6.95 7.49
CA ASN A 4 1.89 -6.57 8.05
C ASN A 4 2.08 -5.48 9.13
N ASP A 5 1.54 -4.28 8.90
CA ASP A 5 1.43 -3.25 9.92
C ASP A 5 0.07 -3.35 10.61
N ARG A 6 0.04 -4.08 11.74
CA ARG A 6 -1.21 -4.30 12.47
C ARG A 6 -1.73 -3.07 13.21
N LYS A 7 -1.02 -1.93 13.19
CA LYS A 7 -1.41 -0.73 13.95
C LYS A 7 -2.72 -0.11 13.48
N ASN A 8 -3.12 -0.33 12.23
CA ASN A 8 -4.33 0.29 11.66
C ASN A 8 -5.47 -0.70 11.44
N ILE A 9 -5.24 -2.00 11.64
CA ILE A 9 -6.29 -3.01 11.52
C ILE A 9 -7.43 -2.70 12.49
N GLY A 10 -8.66 -2.70 11.97
CA GLY A 10 -9.88 -2.37 12.72
C GLY A 10 -10.16 -0.87 12.86
N LYS A 11 -9.27 0.01 12.39
CA LYS A 11 -9.55 1.45 12.30
C LYS A 11 -10.27 1.77 10.99
N GLN A 12 -10.91 2.94 10.97
CA GLN A 12 -11.46 3.51 9.76
C GLN A 12 -10.32 3.97 8.84
N GLY A 13 -10.39 3.60 7.55
CA GLY A 13 -9.45 4.03 6.53
C GLY A 13 -9.96 5.20 5.69
N SER A 14 -9.32 5.45 4.55
CA SER A 14 -9.58 6.64 3.71
C SER A 14 -10.89 6.57 2.95
N GLU A 15 -11.41 5.37 2.70
CA GLU A 15 -12.67 5.15 1.98
C GLU A 15 -13.85 4.94 2.95
N GLU A 16 -13.70 5.41 4.19
CA GLU A 16 -14.65 5.28 5.30
C GLU A 16 -14.93 3.81 5.72
N GLY A 17 -14.16 2.85 5.19
CA GLY A 17 -14.30 1.44 5.53
C GLY A 17 -13.41 1.03 6.70
N THR A 18 -13.60 -0.20 7.19
CA THR A 18 -12.73 -0.79 8.22
C THR A 18 -11.52 -1.45 7.58
N ILE A 19 -10.31 -1.08 7.98
CA ILE A 19 -9.06 -1.69 7.49
C ILE A 19 -8.97 -3.14 7.98
N ILE A 20 -8.93 -4.09 7.04
CA ILE A 20 -8.79 -5.53 7.30
C ILE A 20 -7.42 -6.10 6.90
N SER A 21 -6.65 -5.36 6.10
CA SER A 21 -5.26 -5.68 5.72
C SER A 21 -4.48 -4.38 5.59
N ASP A 22 -3.24 -4.35 6.10
CA ASP A 22 -2.33 -3.21 6.01
C ASP A 22 -0.90 -3.74 5.87
N LEU A 23 -0.37 -3.62 4.66
CA LEU A 23 0.95 -4.09 4.29
C LEU A 23 1.85 -2.91 3.99
N GLU A 24 3.02 -2.85 4.63
CA GLU A 24 4.05 -1.87 4.37
C GLU A 24 5.31 -2.52 3.82
N HIS A 25 5.83 -1.97 2.75
CA HIS A 25 7.07 -2.38 2.13
C HIS A 25 8.23 -1.58 2.70
N SER A 26 9.36 -2.25 2.94
CA SER A 26 10.58 -1.62 3.45
C SER A 26 11.05 -0.42 2.62
N ASN A 27 10.76 -0.38 1.32
CA ASN A 27 11.16 0.73 0.44
C ASN A 27 10.12 1.86 0.33
N GLY A 28 9.13 1.90 1.24
CA GLY A 28 8.19 3.01 1.32
C GLY A 28 6.96 2.88 0.42
N ALA A 29 6.43 1.67 0.28
CA ALA A 29 5.09 1.48 -0.27
C ALA A 29 4.15 0.98 0.83
N ARG A 30 2.86 1.31 0.72
CA ARG A 30 1.82 0.75 1.59
C ARG A 30 0.62 0.31 0.76
N ILE A 31 -0.01 -0.78 1.15
CA ILE A 31 -1.25 -1.28 0.58
C ILE A 31 -2.21 -1.62 1.70
N THR A 32 -3.39 -1.03 1.71
CA THR A 32 -4.48 -1.38 2.63
C THR A 32 -5.64 -2.02 1.89
N ILE A 33 -6.38 -2.89 2.58
CA ILE A 33 -7.70 -3.33 2.16
C ILE A 33 -8.69 -2.83 3.20
N GLU A 34 -9.71 -2.10 2.76
CA GLU A 34 -10.85 -1.70 3.59
C GLU A 34 -12.10 -2.52 3.22
N LYS A 35 -12.93 -2.79 4.22
CA LYS A 35 -14.23 -3.46 4.09
C LYS A 35 -15.36 -2.51 4.52
N ASP A 36 -16.51 -2.63 3.87
CA ASP A 36 -17.72 -1.86 4.14
C ASP A 36 -17.50 -0.34 4.01
N GLY A 37 -16.76 0.08 2.97
CA GLY A 37 -16.53 1.49 2.64
C GLY A 37 -17.72 2.16 1.95
N LEU A 38 -17.64 3.48 1.76
CA LEU A 38 -18.75 4.28 1.22
C LEU A 38 -19.06 3.96 -0.25
N THR A 39 -18.03 3.76 -1.06
CA THR A 39 -18.15 3.60 -2.53
C THR A 39 -18.41 2.16 -2.95
N ALA A 40 -17.79 1.19 -2.27
CA ALA A 40 -17.87 -0.23 -2.60
C ALA A 40 -17.65 -1.12 -1.37
N PRO A 41 -18.08 -2.40 -1.41
CA PRO A 41 -17.90 -3.33 -0.30
C PRO A 41 -16.44 -3.52 0.12
N PHE A 42 -15.51 -3.45 -0.83
CA PHE A 42 -14.07 -3.50 -0.58
C PHE A 42 -13.36 -2.43 -1.40
N SER A 43 -12.33 -1.83 -0.83
CA SER A 43 -11.37 -1.00 -1.55
C SER A 43 -9.95 -1.45 -1.25
N VAL A 44 -9.08 -1.33 -2.24
CA VAL A 44 -7.64 -1.52 -2.09
C VAL A 44 -6.95 -0.21 -2.40
N THR A 45 -6.35 0.39 -1.39
CA THR A 45 -5.59 1.63 -1.52
C THR A 45 -4.11 1.28 -1.50
N LEU A 46 -3.37 1.68 -2.54
CA LEU A 46 -1.93 1.47 -2.64
C LEU A 46 -1.20 2.78 -2.92
N GLY A 47 0.06 2.86 -2.50
CA GLY A 47 0.88 4.01 -2.82
C GLY A 47 2.35 3.80 -2.53
N VAL A 48 3.17 4.64 -3.16
CA VAL A 48 4.58 4.83 -2.83
C VAL A 48 4.71 6.23 -2.24
N TYR A 49 5.23 6.32 -1.02
CA TYR A 49 5.28 7.58 -0.29
C TYR A 49 6.05 8.65 -1.06
N GLY A 50 5.41 9.81 -1.22
CA GLY A 50 5.97 10.96 -1.94
C GLY A 50 5.84 10.88 -3.47
N GLU A 51 5.31 9.79 -4.03
CA GLU A 51 5.21 9.58 -5.49
C GLU A 51 3.74 9.51 -5.93
N PHE A 52 3.00 8.52 -5.46
CA PHE A 52 1.59 8.32 -5.84
C PHE A 52 0.78 7.60 -4.78
N MET A 53 -0.54 7.75 -4.90
CA MET A 53 -1.55 7.00 -4.17
C MET A 53 -2.71 6.71 -5.13
N HIS A 54 -3.24 5.50 -5.08
CA HIS A 54 -4.32 5.03 -5.96
C HIS A 54 -5.25 4.09 -5.19
N THR A 55 -6.55 4.17 -5.47
CA THR A 55 -7.57 3.31 -4.85
C THR A 55 -8.39 2.63 -5.94
N ASP A 56 -8.52 1.30 -5.85
CA ASP A 56 -9.46 0.51 -6.67
C ASP A 56 -10.55 -0.13 -5.80
N PHE A 57 -11.69 -0.38 -6.43
CA PHE A 57 -12.92 -0.84 -5.76
C PHE A 57 -13.34 -2.24 -6.22
N PHE A 58 -13.79 -3.07 -5.29
CA PHE A 58 -14.12 -4.47 -5.51
C PHE A 58 -15.42 -4.87 -4.84
N SER A 59 -16.10 -5.88 -5.41
CA SER A 59 -17.36 -6.40 -4.87
C SER A 59 -17.14 -7.49 -3.81
N THR A 60 -16.01 -8.20 -3.88
CA THR A 60 -15.70 -9.30 -2.96
C THR A 60 -14.31 -9.17 -2.34
N GLN A 61 -14.15 -9.76 -1.15
CA GLN A 61 -12.86 -9.81 -0.46
C GLN A 61 -11.80 -10.55 -1.29
N SER A 62 -12.19 -11.65 -1.94
CA SER A 62 -11.28 -12.46 -2.76
C SER A 62 -10.70 -11.70 -3.95
N GLU A 63 -11.50 -10.84 -4.60
CA GLU A 63 -11.02 -9.96 -5.67
C GLU A 63 -10.03 -8.92 -5.12
N ALA A 64 -10.34 -8.28 -3.99
CA ALA A 64 -9.46 -7.31 -3.35
C ALA A 64 -8.12 -7.95 -2.92
N GLU A 65 -8.15 -9.15 -2.33
CA GLU A 65 -6.95 -9.89 -1.93
C GLU A 65 -6.13 -10.32 -3.16
N SER A 66 -6.78 -10.79 -4.22
CA SER A 66 -6.12 -11.14 -5.49
C SER A 66 -5.43 -9.92 -6.10
N TYR A 67 -6.10 -8.76 -6.06
CA TYR A 67 -5.54 -7.50 -6.52
C TYR A 67 -4.37 -7.03 -5.65
N GLN A 68 -4.47 -7.10 -4.32
CA GLN A 68 -3.37 -6.83 -3.40
C GLN A 68 -2.12 -7.66 -3.76
N GLN A 69 -2.28 -8.97 -3.97
CA GLN A 69 -1.17 -9.84 -4.37
C GLN A 69 -0.59 -9.47 -5.75
N PHE A 70 -1.42 -9.02 -6.68
CA PHE A 70 -0.97 -8.52 -7.97
C PHE A 70 -0.12 -7.24 -7.82
N VAL A 71 -0.64 -6.22 -7.15
CA VAL A 71 0.08 -4.93 -7.02
C VAL A 71 1.33 -5.05 -6.16
N MET A 72 1.36 -5.95 -5.17
CA MET A 72 2.59 -6.27 -4.42
C MET A 72 3.73 -6.68 -5.36
N ARG A 73 3.45 -7.54 -6.35
CA ARG A 73 4.46 -8.00 -7.33
C ARG A 73 4.86 -6.89 -8.29
N GLU A 74 3.91 -6.07 -8.74
CA GLU A 74 4.22 -4.98 -9.66
C GLU A 74 5.03 -3.87 -8.99
N ILE A 75 4.77 -3.57 -7.71
CA ILE A 75 5.57 -2.63 -6.92
C ILE A 75 7.00 -3.16 -6.69
N GLU A 76 7.19 -4.47 -6.47
CA GLU A 76 8.53 -5.06 -6.36
C GLU A 76 9.31 -4.89 -7.68
N LYS A 77 8.66 -5.08 -8.84
CA LYS A 77 9.29 -4.80 -10.15
C LYS A 77 9.63 -3.33 -10.32
N LEU A 78 8.73 -2.42 -9.93
CA LEU A 78 8.98 -0.98 -9.94
C LEU A 78 10.23 -0.65 -9.12
N PHE A 79 10.34 -1.18 -7.90
CA PHE A 79 11.52 -0.94 -7.07
C PHE A 79 12.81 -1.52 -7.66
N ALA A 80 12.76 -2.67 -8.33
CA ALA A 80 13.93 -3.21 -9.01
C ALA A 80 14.42 -2.27 -10.12
N ILE A 81 13.52 -1.80 -11.00
CA ILE A 81 13.85 -0.84 -12.07
C ILE A 81 14.44 0.45 -11.48
N LEU A 82 13.79 1.01 -10.48
CA LEU A 82 14.23 2.25 -9.83
C LEU A 82 15.61 2.11 -9.16
N SER A 83 15.94 0.93 -8.63
CA SER A 83 17.24 0.66 -8.03
C SER A 83 18.36 0.51 -9.05
N GLU A 84 18.05 0.03 -10.27
CA GLU A 84 19.00 -0.03 -11.38
C GLU A 84 19.31 1.36 -11.93
N GLU A 85 18.30 2.24 -12.02
CA GLU A 85 18.47 3.62 -12.48
C GLU A 85 19.20 4.51 -11.46
N ASN A 86 18.91 4.32 -10.17
CA ASN A 86 19.55 5.05 -9.08
C ASN A 86 19.70 4.15 -7.84
N PRO A 87 20.90 3.60 -7.59
CA PRO A 87 21.17 2.71 -6.46
C PRO A 87 20.87 3.34 -5.08
N ASP A 88 20.94 4.66 -4.96
CA ASP A 88 20.71 5.38 -3.71
C ASP A 88 19.22 5.68 -3.44
N ARG A 89 18.33 5.43 -4.42
CA ARG A 89 16.91 5.78 -4.34
C ARG A 89 16.18 5.11 -3.17
N GLY A 90 16.59 3.89 -2.81
CA GLY A 90 16.09 3.21 -1.61
C GLY A 90 16.37 3.98 -0.32
N ALA A 91 17.57 4.57 -0.19
CA ALA A 91 17.96 5.37 0.96
C ALA A 91 17.26 6.73 0.99
N GLU A 92 16.97 7.31 -0.17
CA GLU A 92 16.15 8.52 -0.31
C GLU A 92 14.72 8.28 0.20
N TYR A 93 14.09 7.16 -0.20
CA TYR A 93 12.78 6.79 0.33
C TYR A 93 12.79 6.64 1.86
N GLN A 94 13.84 6.04 2.45
CA GLN A 94 13.93 5.97 3.91
C GLN A 94 13.95 7.34 4.59
N LYS A 95 14.63 8.33 3.98
CA LYS A 95 14.66 9.70 4.51
C LYS A 95 13.29 10.36 4.42
N ILE A 96 12.61 10.19 3.29
CA ILE A 96 11.26 10.70 3.06
C ILE A 96 10.31 10.11 4.11
N ILE A 97 10.24 8.79 4.23
CA ILE A 97 9.38 8.09 5.21
C ILE A 97 9.59 8.65 6.62
N LYS A 98 10.85 8.73 7.07
CA LYS A 98 11.18 9.27 8.40
C LYS A 98 10.65 10.69 8.63
N ASN A 99 10.51 11.51 7.59
CA ASN A 99 10.02 12.88 7.71
C ASN A 99 8.49 12.99 7.70
N ILE A 100 7.77 12.03 7.12
CA ILE A 100 6.29 12.03 7.05
C ILE A 100 5.64 11.17 8.15
N THR A 101 6.38 10.25 8.77
CA THR A 101 5.87 9.40 9.87
C THR A 101 6.38 9.82 11.26
N GLN A 102 6.97 11.02 11.40
CA GLN A 102 7.28 11.66 12.68
C GLN A 102 6.09 12.52 13.15
#